data_AF-A0A0S7EDL0-F1
#
_entry.id   AF-A0A0S7EDL0-F1
#
_cell.length_a   1.000
_cell.length_b   1.000
_cell.length_c   1.000
_cell.angle_alpha   90.00
_cell.angle_beta   90.00
_cell.angle_gamma   90.00
#
_symmetry.space_group_name_H-M   'P 1'
#
loop_
_entity.id
_entity.type
_entity.pdbx_description
1 polymer ?
#
loop_
_entity_poly.entity_id
_entity_poly.type
_entity_poly.pdbx_seq_one_letter_code
_entity_poly.pdbx_strand_id
1 'polypeptide(L)'
;MSFLVACSSDDNSSITRENKRVKVESYTLMKPIEPFKGQDVEHLILYTMSGEILDYTPSIEGFKYEEGYTYVLDITRTHNKELMDSNFEYVLVKLISKEKKE
;
A
#
# COMPACT_ATOMS: atom_id res chain seq x y z
N MET A 1 -14.01 -45.73 -19.99
CA MET A 1 -14.75 -44.57 -20.54
C MET A 1 -14.03 -43.33 -20.07
N SER A 2 -13.42 -42.59 -20.98
CA SER A 2 -12.83 -41.28 -20.73
C SER A 2 -13.91 -40.29 -20.28
N PHE A 3 -13.58 -39.45 -19.31
CA PHE A 3 -13.89 -38.02 -19.38
C PHE A 3 -12.72 -37.27 -18.74
N LEU A 4 -11.89 -36.67 -19.60
CA LEU A 4 -11.06 -35.51 -19.28
C LEU A 4 -12.00 -34.30 -19.16
N VAL A 5 -11.65 -33.35 -18.30
CA VAL A 5 -11.85 -31.88 -18.38
C VAL A 5 -11.38 -31.37 -17.00
N ALA A 6 -10.16 -30.85 -16.82
CA ALA A 6 -9.57 -29.61 -17.34
C ALA A 6 -10.35 -28.36 -16.94
N CYS A 7 -9.99 -27.77 -15.79
CA CYS A 7 -10.09 -26.33 -15.60
C CYS A 7 -8.66 -25.81 -15.35
N SER A 8 -7.96 -25.54 -16.45
CA SER A 8 -6.87 -24.56 -16.43
C SER A 8 -7.54 -23.22 -16.21
N SER A 9 -7.40 -22.66 -15.01
CA SER A 9 -7.64 -21.23 -14.82
C SER A 9 -6.29 -20.54 -14.99
N ASP A 10 -5.89 -20.37 -16.24
CA ASP A 10 -4.85 -19.41 -16.63
C ASP A 10 -5.41 -18.00 -16.44
N ASP A 11 -5.55 -17.55 -15.19
CA ASP A 11 -5.69 -16.13 -14.88
C ASP A 11 -4.31 -15.47 -15.04
N ASN A 12 -3.84 -15.38 -16.29
CA ASN A 12 -2.63 -14.67 -16.66
C ASN A 12 -2.90 -13.15 -16.76
N SER A 13 -3.57 -12.58 -15.75
CA SER A 13 -3.70 -11.13 -15.65
C SER A 13 -2.41 -10.56 -15.07
N SER A 14 -1.77 -9.65 -15.82
CA SER A 14 -0.60 -8.90 -15.36
C SER A 14 -0.93 -7.94 -14.21
N ILE A 15 -2.21 -7.65 -13.98
CA ILE A 15 -2.68 -6.75 -12.93
C ILE A 15 -3.42 -7.55 -11.86
N THR A 16 -2.93 -7.48 -10.61
CA THR A 16 -3.62 -8.06 -9.46
C THR A 16 -4.17 -6.95 -8.57
N ARG A 17 -5.42 -7.09 -8.11
CA ARG A 17 -6.07 -6.16 -7.17
C ARG A 17 -6.48 -6.90 -5.91
N GLU A 18 -6.15 -6.35 -4.75
CA GLU A 18 -6.47 -6.94 -3.47
C GLU A 18 -6.99 -5.88 -2.49
N ASN A 19 -8.08 -6.19 -1.79
CA ASN A 19 -8.56 -5.37 -0.68
C ASN A 19 -7.83 -5.77 0.61
N LYS A 20 -7.31 -4.80 1.35
CA LYS A 20 -6.63 -5.03 2.62
C LYS A 20 -7.03 -4.00 3.66
N ARG A 21 -7.06 -4.44 4.91
CA ARG A 21 -7.08 -3.54 6.07
C ARG A 21 -5.66 -3.29 6.54
N VAL A 22 -5.27 -2.02 6.66
CA VAL A 22 -3.92 -1.61 7.05
C VAL A 22 -3.95 -0.56 8.15
N LYS A 23 -2.93 -0.58 9.01
CA LYS A 23 -2.63 0.53 9.92
C LYS A 23 -1.60 1.42 9.22
N VAL A 24 -1.78 2.73 9.29
CA VAL A 24 -0.93 3.70 8.58
C VAL A 24 -0.21 4.61 9.56
N GLU A 25 1.09 4.75 9.37
CA GLU A 25 1.95 5.68 10.10
C GLU A 25 2.86 6.46 9.14
N SER A 26 3.21 7.69 9.49
CA SER A 26 4.19 8.48 8.74
C SER A 26 5.62 8.02 8.98
N TYR A 27 6.43 8.02 7.93
CA TYR A 27 7.87 7.80 7.97
C TYR A 27 8.61 8.78 7.07
N THR A 28 9.67 9.39 7.61
CA THR A 28 10.56 10.26 6.85
C THR A 28 11.80 9.45 6.46
N LEU A 29 11.88 9.04 5.19
CA LEU A 29 13.08 8.45 4.62
C LEU A 29 14.17 9.53 4.59
N MET A 30 15.08 9.49 5.56
CA MET A 30 16.38 10.21 5.63
C MET A 30 16.44 11.59 4.98
N LYS A 31 16.57 12.64 5.80
CA LYS A 31 16.94 13.98 5.33
C LYS A 31 18.18 13.89 4.44
N PRO A 32 18.17 14.47 3.24
CA PRO A 32 19.31 14.42 2.34
C PRO A 32 20.52 15.12 2.98
N ILE A 33 21.71 14.54 2.80
CA ILE A 33 22.96 15.07 3.34
C ILE A 33 23.44 16.18 2.40
N GLU A 34 23.75 17.36 2.92
CA GLU A 34 24.32 18.45 2.12
C GLU A 34 25.60 18.01 1.40
N PRO A 35 25.87 18.47 0.16
CA PRO A 35 25.17 19.53 -0.58
C PRO A 35 23.97 19.05 -1.42
N PHE A 36 23.52 17.80 -1.25
CA PHE A 36 22.39 17.27 -2.02
C PHE A 36 21.08 17.85 -1.48
N LYS A 37 20.48 18.78 -2.23
CA LYS A 37 19.11 19.26 -1.97
C LYS A 37 18.11 18.25 -2.50
N GLY A 38 17.85 17.17 -1.75
CA GLY A 38 16.68 16.33 -1.97
C GLY A 38 15.42 17.02 -1.46
N GLN A 39 14.27 16.78 -2.09
CA GLN A 39 12.99 17.17 -1.52
C GLN A 39 12.61 16.11 -0.48
N ASP A 40 12.25 16.52 0.75
CA ASP A 40 11.68 15.59 1.72
C ASP A 40 10.37 15.06 1.14
N VAL A 41 10.36 13.78 0.76
CA VAL A 41 9.13 13.08 0.36
C VAL A 41 8.62 12.35 1.60
N GLU A 42 7.53 12.84 2.18
CA GLU A 42 6.85 12.14 3.26
C GLU A 42 6.36 10.79 2.73
N HIS A 43 6.78 9.70 3.38
CA HIS A 43 6.30 8.37 3.07
C HIS A 43 5.35 7.91 4.18
N LEU A 44 4.47 6.99 3.81
CA LEU A 44 3.60 6.27 4.71
C LEU A 44 4.07 4.82 4.78
N ILE A 45 4.12 4.27 5.99
CA ILE A 45 4.30 2.84 6.22
C ILE A 45 2.92 2.23 6.42
N LEU A 46 2.64 1.19 5.64
CA LEU A 46 1.45 0.38 5.80
C LEU A 46 1.83 -0.85 6.60
N TYR A 47 1.12 -1.09 7.70
CA TYR A 47 1.23 -2.31 8.48
C TYR A 47 0.01 -3.18 8.23
N THR A 48 0.22 -4.49 8.15
CA THR A 48 -0.87 -5.46 8.30
C THR A 48 -1.46 -5.35 9.70
N MET A 49 -2.66 -5.93 9.89
CA MET A 49 -3.24 -6.02 11.24
C MET A 49 -2.43 -6.93 12.19
N SER A 50 -1.54 -7.79 11.68
CA SER A 50 -0.58 -8.56 12.47
C SER A 50 0.62 -7.73 12.93
N GLY A 51 0.76 -6.48 12.47
CA GLY A 51 1.88 -5.60 12.81
C GLY A 51 3.11 -5.76 11.91
N GLU A 52 3.02 -6.54 10.84
CA GLU A 52 4.08 -6.69 9.85
C GLU A 52 4.07 -5.52 8.87
N ILE A 53 5.25 -5.07 8.45
CA ILE A 53 5.35 -4.04 7.42
C ILE A 53 4.87 -4.64 6.10
N LEU A 54 3.81 -4.07 5.54
CA LEU A 54 3.27 -4.44 4.24
C LEU A 54 4.00 -3.70 3.12
N ASP A 55 4.11 -2.38 3.21
CA ASP A 55 4.71 -1.55 2.15
C ASP A 55 5.09 -0.15 2.62
N TYR A 56 5.87 0.56 1.79
CA TYR A 56 6.18 1.98 1.91
C TYR A 56 5.61 2.71 0.70
N THR A 57 4.75 3.70 0.92
CA THR A 57 4.12 4.45 -0.18
C THR A 57 4.20 5.95 0.03
N PRO A 58 4.42 6.76 -1.01
CA PRO A 58 4.34 8.21 -0.88
C PRO A 58 2.90 8.70 -0.68
N SER A 59 1.88 7.93 -1.09
CA SER A 59 0.48 8.37 -0.99
C SER A 59 -0.54 7.23 -1.12
N ILE A 60 -1.75 7.48 -0.65
CA ILE A 60 -2.93 6.65 -0.88
C ILE A 60 -4.00 7.56 -1.49
N GLU A 61 -4.49 7.23 -2.69
CA GLU A 61 -5.52 8.03 -3.36
C GLU A 61 -6.78 8.13 -2.48
N GLY A 62 -7.33 9.35 -2.35
CA GLY A 62 -8.49 9.61 -1.50
C GLY A 62 -8.18 9.71 -0.01
N PHE A 63 -6.93 9.56 0.41
CA PHE A 63 -6.51 9.70 1.80
C PHE A 63 -5.45 10.80 1.96
N LYS A 64 -5.63 11.63 2.98
CA LYS A 64 -4.63 12.62 3.41
C LYS A 64 -4.24 12.30 4.85
N TYR A 65 -2.97 11.98 5.05
CA TYR A 65 -2.44 11.77 6.38
C TYR A 65 -2.35 13.11 7.13
N GLU A 66 -2.70 13.10 8.41
CA GLU A 66 -2.46 14.21 9.32
C GLU A 66 -1.55 13.73 10.44
N GLU A 67 -0.46 14.46 10.68
CA GLU A 67 0.49 14.19 11.75
C GLU A 67 -0.18 14.19 13.12
N GLY A 68 0.32 13.36 14.04
CA GLY A 68 -0.24 13.21 15.38
C GLY A 68 -1.45 12.28 15.45
N TYR A 69 -1.82 11.61 14.35
CA TYR A 69 -2.86 10.58 14.34
C TYR A 69 -2.33 9.23 13.87
N THR A 70 -2.98 8.19 14.36
CA THR A 70 -2.88 6.81 13.87
C THR A 70 -4.16 6.47 13.13
N TYR A 71 -4.03 5.78 12.00
CA TYR A 71 -5.16 5.44 11.15
C TYR A 71 -5.25 3.94 10.92
N VAL A 72 -6.48 3.44 10.85
CA VAL A 72 -6.79 2.13 10.25
C VAL A 72 -7.66 2.37 9.03
N LEU A 73 -7.24 1.85 7.87
CA LEU A 73 -7.90 2.04 6.58
C LEU A 73 -8.20 0.69 5.95
N ASP A 74 -9.34 0.57 5.27
CA ASP A 74 -9.52 -0.42 4.21
C ASP A 74 -9.10 0.22 2.88
N ILE A 75 -8.22 -0.45 2.16
CA ILE A 75 -7.62 0.01 0.90
C ILE A 75 -7.75 -1.05 -0.20
N THR A 76 -7.71 -0.63 -1.45
CA THR A 76 -7.44 -1.50 -2.59
C THR A 76 -5.99 -1.29 -3.02
N ARG A 77 -5.21 -2.36 -3.03
CA ARG A 77 -3.84 -2.39 -3.56
C ARG A 77 -3.86 -3.00 -4.95
N THR A 78 -3.37 -2.26 -5.93
CA THR A 78 -3.21 -2.72 -7.31
C THR A 78 -1.73 -2.94 -7.59
N HIS A 79 -1.37 -4.08 -8.17
CA HIS A 79 -0.01 -4.39 -8.58
C HIS A 79 -0.01 -4.70 -10.07
N ASN A 80 0.80 -3.97 -10.83
CA ASN A 80 1.04 -4.25 -12.24
C ASN A 80 2.42 -4.91 -12.42
N LYS A 81 2.41 -6.21 -12.67
CA LYS A 81 3.62 -7.05 -12.81
C LYS A 81 4.42 -6.78 -14.08
N GLU A 82 3.83 -6.09 -15.07
CA GLU A 82 4.53 -5.75 -16.32
C GLU A 82 5.47 -4.55 -16.17
N LEU A 83 5.29 -3.74 -15.13
CA LEU A 83 6.20 -2.66 -14.81
C LEU A 83 7.37 -3.26 -14.02
N MET A 84 8.60 -3.05 -14.47
CA MET A 84 9.81 -3.69 -13.90
C MET A 84 10.17 -3.26 -12.46
N ASP A 85 9.35 -2.42 -11.83
CA ASP A 85 9.49 -1.95 -10.45
C ASP A 85 8.19 -2.16 -9.68
N SER A 86 8.29 -2.32 -8.36
CA SER A 86 7.20 -2.51 -7.38
C SER A 86 6.18 -1.35 -7.37
N ASN A 87 5.45 -1.18 -8.47
CA ASN A 87 4.45 -0.14 -8.67
C ASN A 87 3.12 -0.62 -8.09
N PHE A 88 3.06 -0.58 -6.77
CA PHE A 88 1.82 -0.72 -6.06
C PHE A 88 1.10 0.62 -6.03
N GLU A 89 -0.15 0.61 -6.46
CA GLU A 89 -1.07 1.74 -6.31
C GLU A 89 -2.05 1.43 -5.18
N TYR A 90 -2.40 2.46 -4.39
CA TYR A 90 -3.29 2.33 -3.25
C TYR A 90 -4.43 3.33 -3.36
N VAL A 91 -5.66 2.83 -3.24
CA VAL A 91 -6.87 3.65 -3.22
C VAL A 91 -7.60 3.41 -1.91
N LEU A 92 -8.01 4.49 -1.25
CA LEU A 92 -8.83 4.42 -0.04
C LEU A 92 -10.22 3.86 -0.39
N VAL A 93 -10.58 2.75 0.26
CA VAL A 93 -11.95 2.24 0.22
C VAL A 93 -12.75 2.82 1.38
N LYS A 94 -12.18 2.80 2.59
CA LYS A 94 -12.88 3.27 3.80
C LYS A 94 -11.91 3.64 4.93
N LEU A 95 -12.20 4.74 5.63
CA LEU A 95 -11.59 5.06 6.92
C LEU A 95 -12.27 4.23 8.03
N ILE A 96 -11.50 3.41 8.74
CA ILE A 96 -12.01 2.55 9.83
C ILE A 96 -11.85 3.24 11.17
N SER A 97 -10.67 3.79 11.45
CA SER A 97 -10.42 4.59 12.65
C SER A 97 -9.41 5.69 12.41
N LYS A 98 -9.54 6.76 13.18
CA LYS A 98 -8.59 7.86 13.32
C LYS A 98 -8.47 8.16 14.81
N GLU A 99 -7.29 7.94 15.37
CA GLU A 99 -7.03 8.10 16.80
C GLU A 99 -5.85 9.04 16.99
N LYS A 100 -5.96 9.97 17.95
CA LYS A 100 -4.86 10.87 18.26
C LYS A 100 -3.76 10.06 18.96
N LYS A 101 -2.51 10.25 18.55
CA LYS A 101 -1.36 9.68 19.25
C LYS A 101 -1.28 10.32 20.64
N GLU A 102 -1.24 9.50 21.68
CA GLU A 102 -1.00 9.92 23.06
C GLU A 102 0.48 10.25 23.30
#